data_AF-A0A962ZMM2-F1
#
_entry.id   AF-A0A962ZMM2-F1
#
_cell.length_a   1.000
_cell.length_b   1.000
_cell.length_c   1.000
_cell.angle_alpha   90.00
_cell.angle_beta   90.00
_cell.angle_gamma   90.00
#
_symmetry.space_group_name_H-M   'P 1'
#
loop_
_entity.id
_entity.type
_entity.pdbx_description
1 polymer ?
#
loop_
_entity_poly.entity_id
_entity_poly.type
_entity_poly.pdbx_seq_one_letter_code
_entity_poly.pdbx_strand_id
1 'polypeptide(L)'
;MKILVSNDDGYLATGINTLAAALAEIAEVVVVAPDRNHSGASNSLTLHSPLRIRKIRENFFCVNGTPSDSVHLALSGYLDFEPDIVVSGINHGANLGDDVIYSGTVAAAMEGRFLGFPAIALS
;
A
#
# COMPACT_ATOMS: atom_id res chain seq x y z
N MET A 1 0.38 -17.98 4.62
CA MET A 1 0.97 -16.63 4.65
C MET A 1 0.00 -15.68 3.97
N LYS A 2 -0.25 -14.52 4.57
CA LYS A 2 -1.09 -13.46 4.05
C LYS A 2 -0.26 -12.19 3.85
N ILE A 3 -0.37 -11.57 2.69
CA ILE A 3 0.43 -10.39 2.32
C ILE A 3 -0.52 -9.23 2.02
N LEU A 4 -0.29 -8.10 2.69
CA LEU A 4 -0.92 -6.84 2.34
C LEU A 4 -0.05 -6.11 1.31
N VAL A 5 -0.61 -5.77 0.16
CA VAL A 5 0.08 -5.04 -0.91
C VAL A 5 -0.49 -3.64 -1.09
N SER A 6 0.38 -2.64 -1.22
CA SER A 6 0.02 -1.25 -1.52
C SER A 6 1.00 -0.61 -2.52
N ASN A 7 0.77 0.65 -2.91
CA ASN A 7 1.70 1.47 -3.71
C ASN A 7 1.31 2.96 -3.60
N ASP A 8 2.05 3.82 -4.32
CA ASP A 8 1.72 5.24 -4.52
C ASP A 8 1.36 5.62 -5.96
N ASP A 9 1.59 4.75 -6.96
CA ASP A 9 1.10 4.98 -8.33
C ASP A 9 -0.43 4.82 -8.48
N GLY A 10 -1.07 4.19 -7.49
CA GLY A 10 -2.52 3.91 -7.45
C GLY A 10 -2.88 2.48 -7.88
N TYR A 11 -4.11 2.07 -7.54
CA TYR A 11 -4.58 0.69 -7.67
C TYR A 11 -4.64 0.14 -9.12
N LEU A 12 -4.70 1.02 -10.13
CA LEU A 12 -4.70 0.65 -11.55
C LEU A 12 -3.30 0.54 -12.16
N ALA A 13 -2.25 0.89 -11.42
CA ALA A 13 -0.89 0.88 -11.97
C ALA A 13 -0.45 -0.54 -12.34
N THR A 14 0.35 -0.65 -13.41
CA THR A 14 0.88 -1.94 -13.87
C THR A 14 1.75 -2.61 -12.80
N GLY A 15 2.55 -1.82 -12.06
CA GLY A 15 3.48 -2.32 -11.05
C GLY A 15 2.80 -3.10 -9.92
N ILE A 16 1.77 -2.52 -9.30
CA ILE A 16 1.05 -3.19 -8.19
C ILE A 16 0.27 -4.42 -8.66
N ASN A 17 -0.31 -4.37 -9.87
CA ASN A 17 -1.03 -5.52 -10.43
C ASN A 17 -0.07 -6.67 -10.76
N THR A 18 1.13 -6.37 -11.25
CA THR A 18 2.18 -7.36 -11.52
C THR A 18 2.72 -7.97 -10.22
N LEU A 19 2.99 -7.12 -9.23
CA LEU A 19 3.46 -7.57 -7.91
C LEU A 19 2.45 -8.48 -7.22
N ALA A 20 1.18 -8.06 -7.18
CA ALA A 20 0.12 -8.85 -6.56
C ALA A 20 -0.07 -10.20 -7.25
N ALA A 21 0.02 -10.26 -8.57
CA ALA A 21 -0.06 -11.51 -9.33
C ALA A 21 1.10 -12.46 -8.99
N ALA A 22 2.34 -11.96 -8.96
CA ALA A 22 3.51 -12.76 -8.64
C ALA A 22 3.50 -13.30 -7.20
N LEU A 23 3.09 -12.46 -6.22
CA LEU A 23 3.00 -12.88 -4.83
C LEU A 23 1.85 -13.86 -4.57
N ALA A 24 0.78 -13.80 -5.36
CA ALA A 24 -0.37 -14.70 -5.25
C ALA A 24 -0.03 -16.17 -5.59
N GLU A 25 1.10 -16.42 -6.27
CA GLU A 25 1.59 -17.77 -6.53
C GLU A 25 2.09 -18.49 -5.27
N ILE A 26 2.43 -17.73 -4.22
CA ILE A 26 3.06 -18.26 -3.00
C ILE A 26 2.33 -17.90 -1.69
N ALA A 27 1.37 -16.97 -1.73
CA ALA A 27 0.65 -16.50 -0.55
C ALA A 27 -0.75 -15.96 -0.90
N GLU A 28 -1.59 -15.79 0.12
CA GLU A 28 -2.87 -15.07 -0.01
C GLU A 28 -2.58 -13.57 -0.03
N VAL A 29 -2.95 -12.88 -1.11
CA VAL A 29 -2.65 -11.46 -1.31
C VAL A 29 -3.93 -10.64 -1.21
N VAL A 30 -3.88 -9.56 -0.44
CA VAL A 30 -4.90 -8.51 -0.45
C VAL A 30 -4.25 -7.18 -0.81
N VAL A 31 -4.87 -6.47 -1.75
CA VAL A 31 -4.40 -5.17 -2.24
C VAL A 31 -5.27 -4.06 -1.69
N VAL A 32 -4.65 -3.08 -1.04
CA VAL A 32 -5.31 -1.84 -0.62
C VAL A 32 -4.42 -0.67 -1.03
N ALA A 33 -4.87 0.13 -1.99
CA ALA A 33 -4.06 1.18 -2.61
C ALA A 33 -4.87 2.47 -2.88
N PRO A 34 -4.20 3.60 -3.12
CA PRO A 34 -4.86 4.85 -3.49
C PRO A 34 -5.69 4.75 -4.77
N ASP A 35 -6.76 5.56 -4.87
CA ASP A 35 -7.63 5.64 -6.04
C ASP A 35 -6.99 6.35 -7.25
N ARG A 36 -5.88 7.07 -7.02
CA ARG A 36 -5.12 7.85 -8.00
C ARG A 36 -3.63 7.83 -7.65
N ASN A 37 -2.79 8.38 -8.52
CA ASN A 37 -1.37 8.55 -8.23
C ASN A 37 -1.16 9.59 -7.10
N HIS A 38 -0.32 9.23 -6.13
CA HIS A 38 0.09 10.00 -4.96
C HIS A 38 1.63 10.04 -4.83
N SER A 39 2.37 10.04 -5.94
CA SER A 39 3.82 10.17 -5.93
C SER A 39 4.25 11.44 -5.18
N GLY A 40 5.20 11.30 -4.25
CA GLY A 40 5.65 12.40 -3.39
C GLY A 40 4.74 12.70 -2.19
N ALA A 41 3.74 11.85 -1.89
CA ALA A 41 2.88 12.05 -0.73
C ALA A 41 3.60 11.92 0.62
N SER A 42 4.80 11.33 0.66
CA SER A 42 5.50 10.99 1.91
C SER A 42 4.57 10.23 2.88
N ASN A 43 4.83 10.30 4.19
CA ASN A 43 4.01 9.70 5.25
C ASN A 43 2.77 10.55 5.61
N SER A 44 2.12 11.18 4.64
CA SER A 44 0.94 11.99 4.93
C SER A 44 -0.27 11.12 5.30
N LEU A 45 -0.98 11.51 6.36
CA LEU A 45 -2.26 10.91 6.77
C LEU A 45 -3.39 11.93 6.63
N THR A 46 -4.53 11.49 6.12
CA THR A 46 -5.71 12.34 5.95
C THR A 46 -6.50 12.42 7.25
N LEU A 47 -6.42 13.57 7.93
CA LEU A 47 -7.11 13.81 9.21
C LEU A 47 -8.35 14.72 9.09
N HIS A 48 -8.43 15.52 8.04
CA HIS A 48 -9.44 16.58 7.91
C HIS A 48 -10.61 16.21 6.98
N SER A 49 -10.61 15.01 6.41
CA SER A 49 -11.64 14.55 5.47
C SER A 49 -11.92 13.07 5.67
N PRO A 50 -13.17 12.62 5.50
CA PRO A 50 -13.50 11.21 5.67
C PRO A 50 -12.88 10.38 4.55
N LEU A 51 -12.18 9.33 4.95
CA LEU A 51 -11.69 8.30 4.05
C LEU A 51 -12.80 7.29 3.74
N ARG A 52 -12.77 6.75 2.53
CA ARG A 52 -13.69 5.76 1.97
C ARG A 52 -12.87 4.70 1.26
N ILE A 53 -13.13 3.47 1.63
CA ILE A 53 -12.59 2.29 0.98
C ILE A 53 -13.67 1.65 0.10
N ARG A 54 -13.29 1.25 -1.11
CA ARG A 54 -14.19 0.62 -2.08
C ARG A 54 -13.58 -0.69 -2.57
N LYS A 55 -14.34 -1.78 -2.46
CA LYS A 55 -13.99 -3.06 -3.09
C LYS A 55 -14.13 -2.93 -4.60
N ILE A 56 -13.04 -3.19 -5.32
CA ILE A 56 -12.99 -3.17 -6.79
C ILE A 56 -13.27 -4.56 -7.34
N ARG A 57 -12.64 -5.57 -6.73
CA ARG A 57 -12.83 -7.00 -7.00
C ARG A 57 -12.42 -7.80 -5.78
N GLU A 58 -12.44 -9.13 -5.87
CA GLU A 58 -11.99 -9.97 -4.78
C GLU A 58 -10.56 -9.62 -4.37
N ASN A 59 -10.33 -9.48 -3.06
CA ASN A 59 -9.04 -9.10 -2.47
C ASN A 59 -8.40 -7.80 -3.02
N PHE A 60 -9.18 -6.90 -3.62
CA PHE A 60 -8.64 -5.67 -4.23
C PHE A 60 -9.52 -4.47 -3.89
N PHE A 61 -8.94 -3.50 -3.19
CA PHE A 61 -9.62 -2.35 -2.64
C PHE A 61 -8.88 -1.06 -3.02
N CYS A 62 -9.64 0.03 -3.21
CA CYS A 62 -9.07 1.36 -3.38
C CYS A 62 -9.53 2.32 -2.29
N VAL A 63 -8.68 3.28 -1.93
CA VAL A 63 -8.93 4.31 -0.92
C VAL A 63 -8.79 5.69 -1.54
N ASN A 64 -9.69 6.63 -1.21
CA ASN A 64 -9.58 8.04 -1.61
C ASN A 64 -8.61 8.83 -0.72
N GLY A 65 -7.41 8.29 -0.50
CA GLY A 65 -6.41 8.81 0.43
C GLY A 65 -5.00 8.44 -0.01
N THR A 66 -4.04 8.68 0.88
CA THR A 66 -2.61 8.48 0.63
C THR A 66 -2.22 6.99 0.69
N PRO A 67 -0.98 6.63 0.33
CA PRO A 67 -0.46 5.28 0.53
C PRO A 67 -0.46 4.87 2.02
N SER A 68 -0.09 5.79 2.91
CA SER A 68 -0.17 5.58 4.37
C SER A 68 -1.61 5.39 4.83
N ASP A 69 -2.57 6.18 4.35
CA ASP A 69 -4.00 5.98 4.66
C ASP A 69 -4.48 4.59 4.22
N SER A 70 -4.02 4.12 3.07
CA SER A 70 -4.40 2.82 2.52
C SER A 70 -3.94 1.67 3.41
N VAL A 71 -2.68 1.72 3.87
CA VAL A 71 -2.12 0.72 4.80
C VAL A 71 -2.75 0.84 6.19
N HIS A 72 -2.88 2.07 6.71
CA HIS A 72 -3.43 2.33 8.02
C HIS A 72 -4.89 1.84 8.13
N LEU A 73 -5.74 2.13 7.15
CA LEU A 73 -7.13 1.64 7.16
C LEU A 73 -7.21 0.12 7.05
N ALA A 74 -6.37 -0.49 6.22
CA ALA A 74 -6.34 -1.94 6.06
C ALA A 74 -6.03 -2.64 7.39
N LEU A 75 -5.04 -2.14 8.12
CA LEU A 75 -4.53 -2.73 9.37
C LEU A 75 -5.32 -2.33 10.62
N SER A 76 -5.98 -1.16 10.63
CA SER A 76 -6.76 -0.65 11.76
C SER A 76 -8.22 -1.16 11.80
N GLY A 77 -8.47 -2.34 11.22
CA GLY A 77 -9.73 -3.07 11.37
C GLY A 77 -10.66 -3.11 10.15
N TYR A 78 -10.22 -2.70 8.96
CA TYR A 78 -11.00 -2.98 7.74
C TYR A 78 -10.90 -4.43 7.28
N LEU A 79 -9.73 -5.05 7.45
CA LEU A 79 -9.53 -6.45 7.13
C LEU A 79 -9.92 -7.34 8.31
N ASP A 80 -10.65 -8.43 8.04
CA ASP A 80 -11.01 -9.44 9.04
C ASP A 80 -9.84 -10.36 9.41
N PHE A 81 -8.62 -10.00 9.02
CA PHE A 81 -7.39 -10.75 9.27
C PHE A 81 -6.20 -9.81 9.41
N GLU A 82 -5.15 -10.30 10.09
CA GLU A 82 -3.86 -9.63 10.17
C GLU A 82 -2.90 -10.22 9.12
N PRO A 83 -2.23 -9.39 8.29
CA PRO A 83 -1.23 -9.87 7.35
C PRO A 83 0.06 -10.25 8.08
N ASP A 84 0.85 -11.16 7.48
CA ASP A 84 2.18 -11.54 7.99
C ASP A 84 3.26 -10.52 7.59
N ILE A 85 3.06 -9.79 6.49
CA ILE A 85 3.99 -8.80 5.94
C ILE A 85 3.26 -7.78 5.06
N VAL A 86 3.76 -6.54 5.06
CA VAL A 86 3.34 -5.47 4.14
C VAL A 86 4.36 -5.31 3.02
N VAL A 87 3.91 -5.28 1.77
CA VAL A 87 4.77 -5.06 0.59
C VAL A 87 4.24 -3.87 -0.20
N SER A 88 5.06 -2.85 -0.39
CA SER A 88 4.69 -1.65 -1.14
C SER A 88 5.45 -1.58 -2.46
N GLY A 89 4.74 -1.36 -3.57
CA GLY A 89 5.31 -1.22 -4.91
C GLY A 89 4.54 -2.00 -6.00
N ILE A 90 5.16 -2.35 -7.13
CA ILE A 90 6.48 -1.87 -7.58
C ILE A 90 6.30 -0.46 -8.13
N ASN A 91 7.08 0.49 -7.61
CA ASN A 91 7.00 1.90 -8.02
C ASN A 91 7.46 2.10 -9.48
N HIS A 92 6.89 3.07 -10.18
CA HIS A 92 7.43 3.53 -11.46
C HIS A 92 8.58 4.52 -11.28
N GLY A 93 9.74 4.01 -10.88
CA GLY A 93 10.96 4.81 -10.70
C GLY A 93 11.66 4.50 -9.38
N ALA A 94 12.96 4.77 -9.33
CA ALA A 94 13.77 4.44 -8.16
C ALA A 94 13.52 5.41 -6.99
N ASN A 95 13.62 4.91 -5.76
CA ASN A 95 13.73 5.74 -4.55
C ASN A 95 15.15 5.59 -3.99
N LEU A 96 16.03 6.56 -4.28
CA LEU A 96 17.45 6.50 -3.95
C LEU A 96 17.85 7.68 -3.04
N GLY A 97 18.68 7.42 -2.03
CA GLY A 97 19.20 8.48 -1.16
C GLY A 97 18.08 9.28 -0.50
N ASP A 98 18.03 10.58 -0.76
CA ASP A 98 17.10 11.52 -0.12
C ASP A 98 15.63 11.36 -0.59
N ASP A 99 15.40 10.69 -1.73
CA ASP A 99 14.05 10.40 -2.25
C ASP A 99 13.21 9.61 -1.24
N VAL A 100 13.88 8.81 -0.40
CA VAL A 100 13.27 7.94 0.61
C VAL A 100 12.37 8.72 1.56
N ILE A 101 12.73 9.96 1.89
CA ILE A 101 11.95 10.80 2.83
C ILE A 101 10.62 11.25 2.22
N TYR A 102 10.55 11.37 0.88
CA TYR A 102 9.39 11.88 0.16
C TYR A 102 8.56 10.77 -0.50
N SER A 103 9.10 9.55 -0.58
CA SER A 103 8.48 8.42 -1.28
C SER A 103 7.19 7.95 -0.61
N GLY A 104 6.11 7.90 -1.38
CA GLY A 104 4.86 7.26 -0.97
C GLY A 104 4.98 5.74 -0.91
N THR A 105 5.78 5.14 -1.80
CA THR A 105 6.08 3.70 -1.77
C THR A 105 6.73 3.32 -0.43
N VAL A 106 7.77 4.05 -0.01
CA VAL A 106 8.45 3.81 1.27
C VAL A 106 7.52 4.10 2.45
N ALA A 107 6.74 5.18 2.37
CA ALA A 107 5.80 5.57 3.42
C ALA A 107 4.77 4.48 3.75
N ALA A 108 4.21 3.82 2.73
CA ALA A 108 3.29 2.70 2.94
C ALA A 108 3.97 1.52 3.68
N ALA A 109 5.23 1.21 3.38
CA ALA A 109 5.98 0.20 4.11
C ALA A 109 6.30 0.64 5.55
N MET A 110 6.66 1.92 5.75
CA MET A 110 6.90 2.49 7.08
C MET A 110 5.64 2.43 7.96
N GLU A 111 4.46 2.68 7.40
CA GLU A 111 3.19 2.59 8.13
C GLU A 111 2.94 1.16 8.64
N GLY A 112 3.17 0.15 7.79
CA GLY A 112 3.11 -1.26 8.20
C GLY A 112 4.07 -1.55 9.37
N ARG A 113 5.30 -0.99 9.31
CA ARG A 113 6.28 -1.11 10.39
C ARG A 113 5.83 -0.42 11.68
N PHE A 114 5.21 0.76 11.61
CA PHE A 114 4.71 1.46 12.79
C PHE A 114 3.58 0.70 13.49
N LEU A 115 2.77 -0.03 12.72
CA LEU A 115 1.71 -0.91 13.23
C LEU A 115 2.21 -2.31 13.65
N GLY A 116 3.54 -2.54 13.62
CA GLY A 116 4.16 -3.74 14.19
C GLY A 116 4.43 -4.87 13.19
N PHE A 117 4.20 -4.64 11.90
CA PHE A 117 4.39 -5.66 10.87
C PHE A 117 5.76 -5.55 10.20
N PRO A 118 6.37 -6.68 9.78
CA PRO A 118 7.46 -6.66 8.80
C PRO A 118 6.99 -5.94 7.52
N ALA A 119 7.88 -5.18 6.89
CA ALA A 119 7.53 -4.43 5.68
C ALA A 119 8.69 -4.29 4.70
N ILE A 120 8.36 -4.26 3.40
CA ILE A 120 9.31 -4.08 2.29
C ILE A 120 8.73 -3.05 1.30
N ALA A 121 9.57 -2.14 0.79
CA ALA A 121 9.27 -1.28 -0.35
C ALA A 121 10.07 -1.70 -1.59
N LEU A 122 9.45 -1.66 -2.76
CA LEU A 122 10.00 -2.09 -4.06
C LEU A 122 9.83 -0.98 -5.10
N SER A 123 10.92 -0.65 -5.79
CA SER A 123 11.02 0.43 -6.78
C SER A 123 11.79 -0.02 -8.02
#